data_AF-A0A1S3PWY6-F1
#
_entry.id   AF-A0A1S3PWY6-F1
#
_cell.length_a   1.000
_cell.length_b   1.000
_cell.length_c   1.000
_cell.angle_alpha   90.00
_cell.angle_beta   90.00
_cell.angle_gamma   90.00
#
_symmetry.space_group_name_H-M   'P 1'
#
loop_
_entity.id
_entity.type
_entity.pdbx_description
1 polymer ?
#
loop_
_entity_poly.entity_id
_entity_poly.type
_entity_poly.pdbx_seq_one_letter_code
_entity_poly.pdbx_strand_id
1 'polypeptide(L)'
;MKDFIRRLRAPQQAMPVQKPMESFRLWYTYPHCPELKEITDMDPATNTVEGLMLRICHQEGIENSKAVCLYTVEGMPLTDDPFFNTWSLKDRHIENGSELYAMFTPKENVRQALLVTLQEMTDMTGEDNVRCHIMLKGDFEVKVDLASDTLRDLRQKLSGESGIPAHVLHY
;
A
#
# COMPACT_ATOMS: atom_id res chain seq x y z
N MET A 1 -73.55 14.49 11.88
CA MET A 1 -72.73 13.63 12.76
C MET A 1 -71.81 12.84 11.82
N LYS A 2 -70.83 13.46 11.16
CA LYS A 2 -69.56 14.04 11.65
C LYS A 2 -68.78 13.06 12.53
N ASP A 3 -67.61 12.69 11.99
CA ASP A 3 -66.42 12.11 12.62
C ASP A 3 -66.47 10.62 12.98
N PHE A 4 -65.75 9.77 12.21
CA PHE A 4 -64.98 8.63 12.77
C PHE A 4 -64.05 7.89 11.77
N ILE A 5 -63.67 8.47 10.63
CA ILE A 5 -62.55 7.92 9.82
C ILE A 5 -61.24 8.44 10.44
N ARG A 6 -60.78 7.75 11.48
CA ARG A 6 -59.49 8.00 12.12
C ARG A 6 -58.38 7.47 11.20
N ARG A 7 -57.76 8.39 10.47
CA ARG A 7 -56.56 8.23 9.64
C ARG A 7 -55.52 7.33 10.33
N LEU A 8 -55.18 6.21 9.69
CA LEU A 8 -53.91 5.50 9.92
C LEU A 8 -52.78 6.47 9.59
N ARG A 9 -52.09 6.98 10.63
CA ARG A 9 -50.82 7.69 10.43
C ARG A 9 -49.78 6.68 9.94
N ALA A 10 -49.05 7.07 8.90
CA ALA A 10 -47.79 6.42 8.54
C ALA A 10 -46.84 6.41 9.77
N PRO A 11 -45.95 5.41 9.89
CA PRO A 11 -44.97 5.38 10.96
C PRO A 11 -44.20 6.70 10.97
N GLN A 12 -44.06 7.28 12.17
CA GLN A 12 -43.18 8.43 12.37
C GLN A 12 -41.80 8.06 11.84
N GLN A 13 -41.23 8.94 11.01
CA GLN A 13 -39.88 8.81 10.47
C GLN A 13 -38.95 8.32 11.57
N ALA A 14 -38.36 7.14 11.37
CA ALA A 14 -37.26 6.68 12.18
C ALA A 14 -36.18 7.76 12.07
N MET A 15 -35.93 8.48 13.16
CA MET A 15 -34.76 9.33 13.23
C MET A 15 -33.56 8.42 13.01
N PRO A 16 -32.66 8.71 12.05
CA PRO A 16 -31.46 7.92 11.91
C PRO A 16 -30.69 8.07 13.22
N VAL A 17 -30.61 6.99 13.99
CA VAL A 17 -29.66 6.85 15.09
C VAL A 17 -28.30 6.81 14.42
N GLN A 18 -27.76 7.98 14.10
CA GLN A 18 -26.36 8.11 13.74
C GLN A 18 -25.58 7.78 15.01
N LYS A 19 -25.16 6.52 15.14
CA LYS A 19 -24.01 6.22 15.99
C LYS A 19 -22.92 7.23 15.61
N PRO A 20 -22.22 7.88 16.55
CA PRO A 20 -21.04 8.64 16.22
C PRO A 20 -20.13 7.68 15.47
N MET A 21 -20.00 7.87 14.17
CA MET A 21 -19.07 7.10 13.36
C MET A 21 -17.72 7.54 13.88
N GLU A 22 -16.98 6.61 14.48
CA GLU A 22 -15.65 6.89 15.01
C GLU A 22 -14.85 7.52 13.87
N SER A 23 -14.36 8.74 14.08
CA SER A 23 -13.67 9.49 13.04
C SER A 23 -12.43 8.70 12.65
N PHE A 24 -12.39 8.24 11.40
CA PHE A 24 -11.24 7.52 10.89
C PHE A 24 -10.07 8.50 10.73
N ARG A 25 -8.93 8.10 11.27
CA ARG A 25 -7.69 8.88 11.29
C ARG A 25 -6.52 7.97 10.91
N LEU A 26 -5.53 8.55 10.24
CA LEU A 26 -4.28 7.91 9.89
C LEU A 26 -3.13 8.84 10.23
N TRP A 27 -1.95 8.26 10.42
CA TRP A 27 -0.73 9.03 10.52
C TRP A 27 0.24 8.61 9.42
N TYR A 28 1.05 9.54 8.95
CA TYR A 28 2.15 9.23 8.05
C TYR A 28 3.40 10.01 8.41
N THR A 29 4.55 9.45 8.04
CA THR A 29 5.86 10.08 8.14
C THR A 29 6.71 9.75 6.90
N TYR A 30 7.81 10.47 6.68
CA TYR A 30 8.70 10.25 5.55
C TYR A 30 10.13 10.72 5.88
N PRO A 31 11.17 10.29 5.14
CA PRO A 31 12.57 10.48 5.56
C PRO A 31 12.97 11.93 5.89
N HIS A 32 12.39 12.91 5.19
CA HIS A 32 12.72 14.33 5.35
C HIS A 32 11.86 15.06 6.39
N CYS A 33 10.82 14.43 6.92
CA CYS A 33 10.00 14.93 8.01
C CYS A 33 9.58 13.75 8.88
N PRO A 34 10.40 13.37 9.88
CA PRO A 34 10.14 12.21 10.72
C PRO A 34 8.94 12.41 11.66
N GLU A 35 8.44 13.64 11.80
CA GLU A 35 7.25 13.94 12.60
C GLU A 35 6.00 13.30 11.98
N LEU A 36 5.19 12.64 12.83
CA LEU A 36 3.94 12.05 12.40
C LEU A 36 2.94 13.15 12.02
N LYS A 37 2.44 13.07 10.79
CA LYS A 37 1.41 13.95 10.24
C LYS A 37 0.09 13.23 10.21
N GLU A 38 -0.94 13.87 10.74
CA GLU A 38 -2.29 13.32 10.81
C GLU A 38 -3.06 13.55 9.50
N ILE A 39 -3.84 12.55 9.11
CA ILE A 39 -4.86 12.61 8.06
C ILE A 39 -6.19 12.23 8.69
N THR A 40 -7.14 13.15 8.62
CA THR A 40 -8.53 12.97 9.05
C THR A 40 -9.47 13.02 7.85
N ASP A 41 -10.78 12.89 8.11
CA ASP A 41 -11.85 13.11 7.13
C ASP A 41 -11.79 12.16 5.94
N MET A 42 -11.50 10.89 6.22
CA MET A 42 -11.59 9.81 5.25
C MET A 42 -12.66 8.80 5.68
N ASP A 43 -13.36 8.26 4.71
CA ASP A 43 -14.22 7.09 4.88
C ASP A 43 -13.46 5.87 4.35
N PRO A 44 -13.05 4.94 5.22
CA PRO A 44 -12.24 3.79 4.82
C PRO A 44 -12.98 2.84 3.87
N ALA A 45 -14.32 2.89 3.81
CA ALA A 45 -15.10 2.05 2.91
C ALA A 45 -15.15 2.60 1.47
N THR A 46 -14.88 3.89 1.27
CA THR A 46 -15.05 4.55 -0.05
C THR A 46 -13.78 5.22 -0.54
N ASN A 47 -12.93 5.74 0.35
CA ASN A 47 -11.65 6.30 -0.06
C ASN A 47 -10.66 5.20 -0.42
N THR A 48 -9.93 5.43 -1.51
CA THR A 48 -8.96 4.49 -2.06
C THR A 48 -7.55 4.81 -1.62
N VAL A 49 -6.63 3.85 -1.77
CA VAL A 49 -5.20 4.08 -1.54
C VAL A 49 -4.65 5.14 -2.49
N GLU A 50 -5.10 5.19 -3.73
CA GLU A 50 -4.77 6.27 -4.68
C GLU A 50 -5.24 7.64 -4.18
N GLY A 51 -6.45 7.73 -3.63
CA GLY A 51 -6.93 8.96 -3.01
C GLY A 51 -6.08 9.39 -1.82
N LEU A 52 -5.62 8.44 -1.01
CA LEU A 52 -4.70 8.69 0.12
C LEU A 52 -3.35 9.23 -0.37
N MET A 53 -2.77 8.60 -1.40
CA MET A 53 -1.54 9.05 -2.05
C MET A 53 -1.64 10.49 -2.56
N LEU A 54 -2.72 10.82 -3.28
CA LEU A 54 -2.96 12.18 -3.79
C LEU A 54 -3.10 13.20 -2.67
N ARG A 55 -3.76 12.85 -1.58
CA ARG A 55 -3.91 13.71 -0.41
C ARG A 55 -2.56 14.01 0.24
N ILE A 56 -1.72 13.00 0.43
CA ILE A 56 -0.35 13.17 0.97
C ILE A 56 0.46 14.09 0.05
N CYS A 57 0.44 13.86 -1.27
CA CYS A 57 1.14 14.73 -2.21
C CYS A 57 0.67 16.19 -2.12
N HIS A 58 -0.64 16.42 -2.01
CA HIS A 58 -1.20 17.76 -1.87
C HIS A 58 -0.79 18.43 -0.55
N GLN A 59 -0.84 17.69 0.56
CA GLN A 59 -0.46 18.18 1.89
C GLN A 59 1.03 18.56 1.97
N GLU A 60 1.88 17.84 1.23
CA GLU A 60 3.33 18.08 1.18
C GLU A 60 3.76 19.05 0.08
N GLY A 61 2.84 19.60 -0.71
CA GLY A 61 3.17 20.47 -1.84
C GLY A 61 4.07 19.79 -2.88
N ILE A 62 3.92 18.48 -3.04
CA ILE A 62 4.76 17.68 -3.93
C ILE A 62 4.35 17.94 -5.37
N GLU A 63 5.32 18.38 -6.17
CA GLU A 63 5.12 18.58 -7.60
C GLU A 63 4.70 17.29 -8.31
N ASN A 64 3.93 17.45 -9.39
CA ASN A 64 3.47 16.35 -10.25
C ASN A 64 4.61 15.51 -10.87
N SER A 65 5.87 15.90 -10.70
CA SER A 65 7.08 15.19 -11.12
C SER A 65 7.45 14.01 -10.21
N LYS A 66 6.85 13.90 -9.01
CA LYS A 66 7.11 12.79 -8.07
C LYS A 66 5.88 11.89 -7.91
N ALA A 67 6.13 10.60 -7.73
CA ALA A 67 5.19 9.61 -7.27
C ALA A 67 5.37 9.40 -5.76
N VAL A 68 4.33 8.92 -5.09
CA VAL A 68 4.40 8.51 -3.69
C VAL A 68 4.16 7.01 -3.61
N CYS A 69 4.98 6.32 -2.82
CA CYS A 69 4.76 4.93 -2.44
C CYS A 69 4.49 4.89 -0.93
N LEU A 70 3.53 4.07 -0.52
CA LEU A 70 3.15 3.92 0.88
C LEU A 70 3.59 2.56 1.40
N TYR A 71 4.03 2.53 2.64
CA TYR A 71 4.46 1.34 3.34
C TYR A 71 3.84 1.31 4.74
N THR A 72 3.66 0.13 5.30
CA THR A 72 3.38 -0.03 6.73
C THR A 72 4.62 0.30 7.56
N VAL A 73 4.46 0.48 8.88
CA VAL A 73 5.60 0.65 9.81
C VAL A 73 6.58 -0.53 9.80
N GLU A 74 6.13 -1.71 9.37
CA GLU A 74 6.95 -2.92 9.22
C GLU A 74 7.71 -2.93 7.88
N GLY A 75 7.50 -1.93 7.02
CA GLY A 75 8.16 -1.83 5.72
C GLY A 75 7.45 -2.59 4.59
N MET A 76 6.24 -3.11 4.81
CA MET A 76 5.48 -3.79 3.76
C MET A 76 4.90 -2.77 2.78
N PRO A 77 5.08 -2.93 1.45
CA PRO A 77 4.52 -2.01 0.48
C PRO A 77 3.00 -2.12 0.40
N LEU A 78 2.33 -0.98 0.43
CA LEU A 78 0.88 -0.86 0.20
C LEU A 78 0.54 -0.49 -1.24
N THR A 79 1.53 -0.02 -2.00
CA THR A 79 1.36 0.53 -3.36
C THR A 79 2.29 -0.13 -4.37
N ASP A 80 2.52 -1.43 -4.20
CA ASP A 80 3.33 -2.28 -5.10
C ASP A 80 2.65 -2.50 -6.46
N ASP A 81 1.34 -2.78 -6.45
CA ASP A 81 0.53 -2.96 -7.66
C ASP A 81 -0.45 -1.78 -7.87
N PRO A 82 -0.38 -1.09 -9.02
CA PRO A 82 -1.34 -0.04 -9.39
C PRO A 82 -2.82 -0.47 -9.34
N PHE A 83 -3.13 -1.75 -9.58
CA PHE A 83 -4.49 -2.27 -9.50
C PHE A 83 -5.04 -2.16 -8.09
N PHE A 84 -4.27 -2.55 -7.07
CA PHE A 84 -4.69 -2.49 -5.67
C PHE A 84 -4.77 -1.06 -5.13
N ASN A 85 -4.13 -0.09 -5.79
CA ASN A 85 -4.25 1.31 -5.40
C ASN A 85 -5.68 1.85 -5.57
N THR A 86 -6.47 1.23 -6.45
CA THR A 86 -7.87 1.60 -6.68
C THR A 86 -8.82 1.06 -5.61
N TRP A 87 -8.35 0.17 -4.73
CA TRP A 87 -9.17 -0.45 -3.70
C TRP A 87 -9.34 0.47 -2.50
N SER A 88 -10.44 0.26 -1.75
CA SER A 88 -10.71 1.04 -0.54
C SER A 88 -9.66 0.79 0.54
N LEU A 89 -9.50 1.74 1.46
CA LEU A 89 -8.61 1.56 2.62
C LEU A 89 -8.99 0.31 3.42
N LYS A 90 -10.29 0.05 3.56
CA LYS A 90 -10.82 -1.12 4.25
C LYS A 90 -10.45 -2.43 3.55
N ASP A 91 -10.60 -2.50 2.22
CA ASP A 91 -10.25 -3.71 1.45
C ASP A 91 -8.74 -3.96 1.44
N ARG A 92 -7.94 -2.91 1.64
CA ARG A 92 -6.49 -2.98 1.82
C ARG A 92 -6.06 -3.23 3.27
N HIS A 93 -7.01 -3.44 4.17
CA HIS A 93 -6.79 -3.68 5.60
C HIS A 93 -6.00 -2.55 6.28
N ILE A 94 -6.19 -1.30 5.84
CA ILE A 94 -5.65 -0.12 6.51
C ILE A 94 -6.62 0.27 7.62
N GLU A 95 -6.18 0.09 8.85
CA GLU A 95 -7.02 0.25 10.04
C GLU A 95 -7.06 1.70 10.54
N ASN A 96 -8.07 2.01 11.36
CA ASN A 96 -8.15 3.30 12.02
C ASN A 96 -6.96 3.46 12.97
N GLY A 97 -6.22 4.55 12.83
CA GLY A 97 -5.02 4.83 13.59
C GLY A 97 -3.77 4.11 13.11
N SER A 98 -3.76 3.55 11.89
CA SER A 98 -2.53 3.05 11.30
C SER A 98 -1.53 4.18 11.07
N GLU A 99 -0.25 3.87 11.33
CA GLU A 99 0.90 4.69 10.96
C GLU A 99 1.48 4.17 9.64
N LEU A 100 1.73 5.09 8.71
CA LEU A 100 2.22 4.80 7.38
C LEU A 100 3.56 5.48 7.13
N TYR A 101 4.37 4.88 6.26
CA TYR A 101 5.61 5.47 5.79
C TYR A 101 5.47 5.83 4.32
N ALA A 102 5.67 7.11 3.99
CA ALA A 102 5.60 7.61 2.63
C ALA A 102 7.01 7.79 2.04
N MET A 103 7.18 7.36 0.79
CA MET A 103 8.40 7.61 0.02
C MET A 103 8.07 8.35 -1.26
N PHE A 104 8.71 9.50 -1.46
CA PHE A 104 8.52 10.30 -2.66
C PHE A 104 9.64 10.02 -3.66
N THR A 105 9.26 9.49 -4.82
CA THR A 105 10.20 9.05 -5.85
C THR A 105 9.94 9.85 -7.12
N PRO A 106 10.97 10.44 -7.77
CA PRO A 106 10.80 11.03 -9.10
C PRO A 106 10.14 10.03 -10.06
N LYS A 107 9.14 10.48 -10.84
CA LYS A 107 8.42 9.59 -11.77
C LYS A 107 9.35 8.95 -12.81
N GLU A 108 10.44 9.62 -13.14
CA GLU A 108 11.53 9.10 -14.00
C GLU A 108 12.17 7.82 -13.45
N ASN A 109 12.18 7.65 -12.12
CA ASN A 109 12.68 6.45 -11.45
C ASN A 109 11.62 5.36 -11.36
N VAL A 110 10.34 5.71 -11.51
CA VAL A 110 9.24 4.76 -11.66
C VAL A 110 9.23 4.29 -13.11
N ARG A 111 10.21 3.46 -13.48
CA ARG A 111 10.13 2.74 -14.75
C ARG A 111 8.92 1.82 -14.65
N GLN A 112 7.98 1.97 -15.58
CA GLN A 112 7.00 0.92 -15.84
C GLN A 112 7.79 -0.37 -15.93
N ALA A 113 7.53 -1.32 -15.03
CA ALA A 113 8.06 -2.66 -15.19
C ALA A 113 7.72 -3.02 -16.64
N LEU A 114 8.76 -3.24 -17.46
CA LEU A 114 8.57 -3.84 -18.78
C LEU A 114 7.61 -4.97 -18.53
N LEU A 115 6.44 -4.94 -19.18
CA LEU A 115 5.49 -6.04 -19.18
C LEU A 115 6.34 -7.28 -19.38
N VAL A 116 6.64 -7.97 -18.28
CA VAL A 116 7.20 -9.30 -18.34
C VAL A 116 6.01 -10.00 -18.94
N THR A 117 6.06 -10.19 -20.26
CA THR A 117 5.17 -11.12 -20.94
C THR A 117 5.10 -12.28 -20.00
N LEU A 118 3.90 -12.52 -19.47
CA LEU A 118 3.58 -13.63 -18.58
C LEU A 118 3.87 -14.88 -19.40
N GLN A 119 5.14 -15.21 -19.51
CA GLN A 119 5.64 -16.36 -20.21
C GLN A 119 5.10 -17.48 -19.36
N GLU A 120 4.26 -18.33 -19.96
CA GLU A 120 3.62 -19.45 -19.31
C GLU A 120 4.62 -20.06 -18.33
N MET A 121 4.30 -19.95 -17.03
CA MET A 121 5.09 -20.54 -15.95
C MET A 121 5.05 -22.04 -16.18
N THR A 122 5.95 -22.50 -17.05
CA THR A 122 6.33 -23.88 -17.18
C THR A 122 6.98 -24.25 -15.86
N ASP A 123 6.72 -25.46 -15.36
CA ASP A 123 7.27 -25.95 -14.10
C ASP A 123 8.80 -25.79 -14.10
N MET A 124 9.28 -24.68 -13.51
CA MET A 124 10.69 -24.33 -13.49
C MET A 124 11.34 -25.10 -12.36
N THR A 125 11.76 -26.33 -12.66
CA THR A 125 12.59 -27.14 -11.77
C THR A 125 14.06 -26.95 -12.11
N GLY A 126 14.87 -26.64 -11.10
CA GLY A 126 16.33 -26.56 -11.21
C GLY A 126 16.88 -25.15 -11.04
N GLU A 127 18.04 -24.89 -11.65
CA GLU A 127 18.72 -23.61 -11.56
C GLU A 127 18.06 -22.54 -12.44
N ASP A 128 17.73 -21.40 -11.84
CA ASP A 128 17.20 -20.23 -12.53
C ASP A 128 17.78 -18.94 -11.93
N ASN A 129 17.61 -17.83 -12.64
CA ASN A 129 18.03 -16.52 -12.19
C ASN A 129 16.84 -15.75 -11.61
N VAL A 130 16.94 -15.38 -10.34
CA VAL A 130 15.98 -14.48 -9.69
C VAL A 130 16.53 -13.06 -9.74
N ARG A 131 15.73 -12.14 -10.27
CA ARG A 131 16.04 -10.71 -10.26
C ARG A 131 15.53 -10.08 -8.97
N CYS A 132 16.42 -9.45 -8.22
CA CYS A 132 16.14 -8.76 -6.96
C CYS A 132 16.40 -7.26 -7.11
N HIS A 133 15.41 -6.43 -6.77
CA HIS A 133 15.62 -4.98 -6.65
C HIS A 133 15.92 -4.62 -5.20
N ILE A 134 17.06 -3.97 -4.95
CA ILE A 134 17.36 -3.38 -3.66
C ILE A 134 17.20 -1.87 -3.75
N MET A 135 16.30 -1.34 -2.93
CA MET A 135 16.01 0.09 -2.88
C MET A 135 17.29 0.90 -2.66
N LEU A 136 17.48 1.97 -3.45
CA LEU A 136 18.66 2.85 -3.47
C LEU A 136 19.96 2.23 -4.01
N LYS A 137 20.01 0.90 -4.22
CA LYS A 137 21.20 0.17 -4.69
C LYS A 137 21.08 -0.35 -6.11
N GLY A 138 19.86 -0.63 -6.58
CA GLY A 138 19.56 -1.05 -7.93
C GLY A 138 19.16 -2.52 -8.05
N ASP A 139 19.19 -3.03 -9.28
CA ASP A 139 18.82 -4.41 -9.59
C ASP A 139 20.03 -5.34 -9.54
N PHE A 140 19.81 -6.53 -8.99
CA PHE A 140 20.77 -7.62 -8.91
C PHE A 140 20.12 -8.88 -9.48
N GLU A 141 20.94 -9.78 -10.04
CA GLU A 141 20.49 -11.06 -10.55
C GLU A 141 21.23 -12.15 -9.78
N VAL A 142 20.48 -13.05 -9.16
CA VAL A 142 21.01 -14.08 -8.29
C VAL A 142 20.61 -15.44 -8.84
N LYS A 143 21.61 -16.28 -9.09
CA LYS A 143 21.39 -17.66 -9.51
C LYS A 143 20.94 -18.51 -8.32
N VAL A 144 19.76 -19.12 -8.43
CA VAL A 144 19.17 -19.98 -7.41
C VAL A 144 18.81 -21.34 -7.97
N ASP A 145 18.87 -22.36 -7.13
CA ASP A 145 18.22 -23.64 -7.39
C ASP A 145 16.83 -23.62 -6.76
N LEU A 146 15.80 -23.53 -7.59
CA LEU A 146 14.40 -23.45 -7.17
C LEU A 146 13.93 -24.70 -6.40
N ALA A 147 14.65 -25.83 -6.52
CA ALA A 147 14.31 -27.06 -5.83
C ALA A 147 14.96 -27.19 -4.45
N SER A 148 16.11 -26.53 -4.22
CA SER A 148 16.93 -26.80 -3.02
C SER A 148 17.31 -25.55 -2.21
N ASP A 149 17.39 -24.37 -2.82
CA ASP A 149 17.73 -23.16 -2.10
C ASP A 149 16.59 -22.71 -1.19
N THR A 150 16.96 -22.32 0.04
CA THR A 150 16.05 -21.67 0.98
C THR A 150 16.13 -20.15 0.85
N LEU A 151 15.17 -19.43 1.44
CA LEU A 151 15.24 -17.97 1.56
C LEU A 151 16.52 -17.49 2.27
N ARG A 152 17.07 -18.29 3.18
CA ARG A 152 18.35 -17.99 3.83
C ARG A 152 19.50 -18.02 2.83
N ASP A 153 19.49 -18.98 1.91
CA ASP A 153 20.51 -19.15 0.89
C ASP A 153 20.40 -18.03 -0.14
N LEU A 154 19.18 -17.68 -0.58
CA LEU A 154 18.91 -16.50 -1.40
C LEU A 154 19.46 -15.22 -0.74
N ARG A 155 19.20 -15.03 0.56
CA ARG A 155 19.70 -13.87 1.32
C ARG A 155 21.23 -13.80 1.36
N GLN A 156 21.89 -14.94 1.53
CA GLN A 156 23.36 -14.98 1.50
C GLN A 156 23.91 -14.69 0.11
N LYS A 157 23.32 -15.26 -0.94
CA LYS A 157 23.73 -15.01 -2.32
C LYS A 157 23.53 -13.55 -2.71
N LEU A 158 22.38 -12.97 -2.37
CA LEU A 158 22.10 -11.55 -2.59
C LEU A 158 23.05 -10.65 -1.79
N SER A 159 23.42 -11.05 -0.56
CA SER A 159 24.41 -10.34 0.24
C SER A 159 25.79 -10.33 -0.42
N GLY A 160 26.21 -11.47 -0.97
CA GLY A 160 27.46 -11.58 -1.73
C GLY A 160 27.46 -10.69 -2.97
N GLU A 161 26.38 -10.71 -3.75
CA GLU A 161 26.28 -9.97 -5.01
C GLU A 161 26.13 -8.45 -4.81
N SER A 162 25.34 -8.03 -3.82
CA SER A 162 25.06 -6.61 -3.55
C SER A 162 26.09 -5.91 -2.65
N GLY A 163 26.93 -6.70 -1.96
CA GLY A 163 27.82 -6.21 -0.91
C GLY A 163 27.09 -5.72 0.35
N ILE A 164 25.78 -5.94 0.46
CA ILE A 164 24.98 -5.58 1.61
C ILE A 164 25.00 -6.74 2.60
N PRO A 165 25.27 -6.51 3.89
CA PRO A 165 25.30 -7.60 4.87
C PRO A 165 24.00 -8.39 4.94
N ALA A 166 24.06 -9.72 4.92
CA ALA A 166 22.88 -10.58 4.92
C ALA A 166 21.91 -10.32 6.09
N HIS A 167 22.42 -9.86 7.23
CA HIS A 167 21.59 -9.59 8.42
C HIS A 167 20.70 -8.35 8.28
N VAL A 168 20.98 -7.44 7.35
CA VAL A 168 20.15 -6.25 7.08
C VAL A 168 19.22 -6.42 5.88
N LEU A 169 19.32 -7.55 5.17
CA LEU A 169 18.40 -7.92 4.10
C LEU A 169 17.17 -8.59 4.73
N HIS A 170 16.07 -7.85 4.80
CA HIS A 170 14.77 -8.34 5.25
C HIS A 170 13.90 -8.70 4.05
N TYR A 171 13.10 -9.76 4.20
CA TYR A 171 12.15 -10.26 3.21
C TYR A 171 10.73 -10.13 3.73
#